data_AF-A0AAU6WC28-F1
#
_entry.id   AF-A0AAU6WC28-F1
#
_cell.length_a   1.000
_cell.length_b   1.000
_cell.length_c   1.000
_cell.angle_alpha   90.00
_cell.angle_beta   90.00
_cell.angle_gamma   90.00
#
_symmetry.space_group_name_H-M   'P 1'
#
loop_
_entity.id
_entity.type
_entity.pdbx_description
1 polymer ?
#
loop_
_entity_poly.entity_id
_entity_poly.type
_entity_poly.pdbx_seq_one_letter_code
_entity_poly.pdbx_strand_id
1 'polypeptide(L)'
;MTLETTILTAVVTLIVLSIVSVMMVIRYKNEHQAEIRQALVTKAHKYGVASPEDLSNHDLSIQIREAKRQQKNKNNDLKTA
;
A
#
# COMPACT_ATOMS: atom_id res chain seq x y z
N MET A 1 -37.29 -30.65 4.14
CA MET A 1 -36.22 -30.28 3.21
C MET A 1 -35.79 -31.54 2.46
N THR A 2 -35.79 -31.51 1.14
CA THR A 2 -35.31 -32.64 0.33
C THR A 2 -33.79 -32.53 0.13
N LEU A 3 -33.12 -33.65 -0.12
CA LEU A 3 -31.66 -33.69 -0.35
C LEU A 3 -31.23 -32.66 -1.41
N GLU A 4 -32.01 -32.53 -2.48
CA GLU A 4 -31.80 -31.57 -3.57
C GLU A 4 -31.80 -30.12 -3.09
N THR A 5 -32.75 -29.73 -2.23
CA THR A 5 -32.80 -28.37 -1.66
C THR A 5 -31.60 -28.08 -0.76
N THR A 6 -31.12 -29.08 -0.01
CA THR A 6 -29.92 -28.95 0.84
C THR A 6 -28.66 -28.76 -0.02
N ILE A 7 -28.52 -29.56 -1.09
CA ILE A 7 -27.38 -29.46 -2.02
C ILE A 7 -27.39 -28.11 -2.72
N LEU A 8 -28.53 -27.68 -3.26
CA LEU A 8 -28.65 -26.39 -3.94
C LEU A 8 -28.28 -25.23 -3.01
N THR A 9 -28.80 -25.24 -1.77
CA THR A 9 -28.51 -24.20 -0.78
C THR A 9 -27.02 -24.19 -0.42
N ALA A 10 -26.41 -25.36 -0.23
CA ALA A 10 -24.98 -25.47 0.06
C ALA A 10 -24.12 -24.90 -1.09
N VAL A 11 -24.45 -25.23 -2.34
CA VAL A 11 -23.74 -24.71 -3.52
C VAL A 11 -23.87 -23.19 -3.62
N VAL A 12 -25.08 -22.65 -3.48
CA VAL A 12 -25.31 -21.19 -3.49
C VAL A 12 -24.51 -20.51 -2.38
N THR A 13 -24.49 -21.09 -1.18
CA THR A 13 -23.75 -20.54 -0.04
C THR A 13 -22.24 -20.50 -0.33
N LEU A 14 -21.70 -21.57 -0.91
CA LEU A 14 -20.28 -21.62 -1.31
C LEU A 14 -19.93 -20.58 -2.37
N ILE A 15 -20.81 -20.39 -3.37
CA ILE A 15 -20.63 -19.34 -4.39
C ILE A 15 -20.59 -17.97 -3.73
N VAL A 16 -21.56 -17.65 -2.87
CA VAL A 16 -21.61 -16.36 -2.17
C VAL A 16 -20.34 -16.15 -1.32
N LEU A 17 -19.92 -17.16 -0.56
CA LEU A 17 -18.70 -17.08 0.25
C LEU A 17 -17.45 -16.84 -0.60
N SER A 18 -17.34 -17.52 -1.75
CA SER A 18 -16.21 -17.31 -2.65
C SER A 18 -16.14 -15.88 -3.19
N ILE A 19 -17.27 -15.29 -3.59
CA ILE A 19 -17.34 -13.91 -4.08
C ILE A 19 -16.95 -12.93 -2.98
N VAL A 20 -17.51 -13.09 -1.77
CA VAL A 20 -17.23 -12.21 -0.62
C VAL A 20 -15.75 -12.27 -0.25
N SER A 21 -15.15 -13.45 -0.23
CA SER A 21 -13.72 -13.63 0.06
C SER A 21 -12.84 -12.90 -0.95
N VAL A 22 -13.11 -13.06 -2.25
CA VAL A 22 -12.37 -12.36 -3.31
C VAL A 22 -12.51 -10.84 -3.18
N MET A 23 -13.73 -10.34 -2.94
CA MET A 23 -13.96 -8.91 -2.72
C MET A 23 -13.21 -8.37 -1.51
N MET A 24 -13.19 -9.09 -0.39
CA MET A 24 -12.42 -8.69 0.79
C MET A 24 -10.92 -8.60 0.48
N VAL A 25 -10.35 -9.58 -0.22
CA VAL A 25 -8.92 -9.56 -0.59
C VAL A 25 -8.59 -8.38 -1.50
N ILE A 26 -9.45 -8.09 -2.48
CA ILE A 26 -9.26 -6.93 -3.37
C ILE A 26 -9.33 -5.63 -2.58
N ARG A 27 -10.34 -5.47 -1.71
CA ARG A 27 -10.48 -4.28 -0.87
C ARG A 27 -9.29 -4.09 0.06
N TYR A 28 -8.88 -5.15 0.75
CA TYR A 28 -7.71 -5.14 1.61
C TYR A 28 -6.47 -4.69 0.85
N LYS A 29 -6.22 -5.25 -0.34
CA LYS A 29 -5.07 -4.87 -1.17
C LYS A 29 -5.11 -3.38 -1.54
N ASN A 30 -6.28 -2.85 -1.89
CA ASN A 30 -6.44 -1.45 -2.27
C ASN A 30 -6.26 -0.50 -1.08
N GLU A 31 -6.85 -0.82 0.08
CA GLU A 31 -6.71 -0.06 1.32
C GLU A 31 -5.24 -0.05 1.76
N HIS A 32 -4.57 -1.19 1.76
CA HIS A 32 -3.17 -1.28 2.16
C HIS A 32 -2.23 -0.56 1.18
N GLN A 33 -2.51 -0.60 -0.13
CA GLN A 33 -1.75 0.20 -1.10
C GLN A 33 -1.95 1.71 -0.89
N ALA A 34 -3.16 2.14 -0.52
CA ALA A 34 -3.45 3.54 -0.21
C ALA A 34 -2.72 3.99 1.07
N GLU A 35 -2.73 3.17 2.13
CA GLU A 35 -1.99 3.43 3.38
C GLU A 35 -0.48 3.55 3.13
N ILE A 36 0.09 2.61 2.34
CA ILE A 36 1.52 2.65 1.97
C ILE A 36 1.84 3.93 1.21
N ARG A 37 0.98 4.34 0.26
CA ARG A 37 1.17 5.56 -0.52
C ARG A 37 1.12 6.80 0.36
N GLN A 38 0.15 6.91 1.27
CA GLN A 38 0.08 8.03 2.23
C GLN A 38 1.32 8.09 3.14
N ALA A 39 1.78 6.95 3.64
CA ALA A 39 2.98 6.88 4.48
C ALA A 39 4.24 7.30 3.71
N LEU A 40 4.37 6.88 2.45
CA LEU A 40 5.48 7.27 1.58
C LEU A 40 5.43 8.76 1.22
N VAL A 41 4.28 9.31 0.84
CA VAL A 41 4.11 10.74 0.53
C VAL A 41 4.44 11.62 1.73
N THR A 42 3.94 11.25 2.92
CA THR A 42 4.25 11.96 4.18
C THR A 42 5.77 11.99 4.44
N LYS A 43 6.43 10.86 4.19
CA LYS A 43 7.88 10.75 4.34
C LYS A 43 8.63 11.56 3.28
N ALA A 44 8.15 11.57 2.04
CA ALA A 44 8.71 12.34 0.94
C ALA A 44 8.69 13.85 1.23
N HIS A 45 7.56 14.38 1.71
CA HIS A 45 7.45 15.78 2.14
C HIS A 45 8.44 16.12 3.26
N LYS A 46 8.63 15.23 4.24
CA LYS A 46 9.59 15.45 5.35
C LYS A 46 11.04 15.58 4.87
N TYR A 47 11.40 14.92 3.77
CA TYR A 47 12.75 15.00 3.18
C TYR A 47 12.84 15.98 2.00
N GLY A 48 11.78 16.76 1.72
CA GLY A 48 11.79 17.78 0.67
C GLY A 48 11.79 17.24 -0.76
N VAL A 49 11.27 16.02 -0.97
CA VAL A 49 11.13 15.42 -2.31
C VAL A 49 10.05 16.17 -3.09
N ALA A 50 10.35 16.60 -4.31
CA ALA A 50 9.44 17.36 -5.16
C ALA A 50 8.41 16.46 -5.86
N SER A 51 7.14 16.88 -5.85
CA SER A 51 5.98 16.20 -6.43
C SER A 51 5.83 14.70 -6.10
N PRO A 52 5.71 14.32 -4.81
CA PRO A 52 5.57 12.93 -4.41
C PRO A 52 4.25 12.27 -4.84
N GLU A 53 3.29 13.02 -5.38
CA GLU A 53 2.01 12.48 -5.83
C GLU A 53 2.06 11.91 -7.25
N ASP A 54 2.98 12.42 -8.08
CA ASP A 54 3.14 12.03 -9.50
C ASP A 54 4.02 10.80 -9.70
N LEU A 55 4.72 10.37 -8.65
CA LEU A 55 5.67 9.27 -8.72
C LEU A 55 5.06 7.93 -8.26
N SER A 56 5.51 6.85 -8.91
CA SER A 56 5.22 5.49 -8.48
C SER A 56 5.79 5.23 -7.09
N ASN A 57 5.13 4.36 -6.30
CA ASN A 57 5.58 4.00 -4.95
C ASN A 57 7.04 3.51 -4.91
N HIS A 58 7.49 2.82 -5.97
CA HIS A 58 8.87 2.36 -6.08
C HIS A 58 9.84 3.54 -6.21
N ASP A 59 9.57 4.46 -7.12
CA ASP A 59 10.41 5.63 -7.38
C ASP A 59 10.43 6.58 -6.19
N LEU A 60 9.28 6.75 -5.51
CA LEU A 60 9.20 7.50 -4.24
C LEU A 60 10.18 6.95 -3.20
N SER A 61 10.22 5.63 -3.05
CA SER A 61 11.06 4.98 -2.06
C SER A 61 12.55 5.19 -2.32
N ILE A 62 12.94 5.26 -3.60
CA ILE A 62 14.30 5.55 -4.05
C ILE A 62 14.64 7.02 -3.76
N GLN A 63 13.79 7.96 -4.16
CA GLN A 63 14.03 9.38 -3.94
C GLN A 63 14.09 9.75 -2.44
N ILE A 64 13.21 9.17 -1.61
CA ILE A 64 13.28 9.34 -0.15
C ILE A 64 14.63 8.84 0.39
N ARG A 65 15.13 7.70 -0.11
CA ARG A 65 16.41 7.12 0.33
C ARG A 65 17.58 8.03 -0.06
N GLU A 66 17.55 8.60 -1.26
CA GLU A 66 18.56 9.53 -1.75
C GLU A 66 18.53 10.85 -0.98
N ALA A 67 17.35 11.46 -0.80
CA ALA A 67 17.19 12.68 -0.03
C ALA A 67 17.67 12.50 1.42
N LYS A 68 17.36 11.35 2.05
CA LYS A 68 17.87 11.01 3.39
C LYS A 68 19.40 10.89 3.42
N ARG A 69 20.03 10.33 2.38
CA ARG A 69 21.50 10.25 2.27
C ARG A 69 22.12 11.63 2.11
N GLN A 70 21.56 12.46 1.24
CA GLN A 70 22.02 13.84 1.03
C GLN A 70 21.93 14.67 2.32
N GLN A 71 20.82 14.56 3.05
CA GLN A 71 20.65 15.26 4.33
C GLN A 71 21.67 14.78 5.37
N LYS A 72 21.96 13.47 5.43
CA LYS A 72 22.98 12.92 6.34
C LYS A 72 24.39 13.40 6.00
N ASN A 73 24.75 13.43 4.71
CA ASN A 73 26.06 13.92 4.28
C ASN A 73 26.20 15.41 4.57
N LYS A 74 25.19 16.22 4.25
CA LYS A 74 25.16 17.65 4.57
C LYS A 74 25.33 17.91 6.08
N ASN A 75 24.66 17.12 6.92
CA ASN A 75 24.79 17.26 8.38
C ASN A 75 26.17 16.81 8.91
N ASN A 76 26.83 15.86 8.24
CA ASN A 76 28.19 15.45 8.59
C ASN A 76 29.21 16.51 8.16
N ASP A 77 29.07 17.08 6.96
CA ASP A 77 29.94 18.16 6.47
C ASP A 77 29.87 19.39 7.38
N LEU A 78 28.66 19.73 7.88
CA LEU A 78 28.44 20.78 8.88
C LEU A 78 29.01 20.46 10.27
N LYS A 79 29.32 19.20 10.57
CA LYS A 79 29.89 18.77 11.85
C LYS A 79 31.41 18.63 11.82
N THR A 80 31.99 18.54 10.62
CA THR A 80 33.43 18.44 10.37
C THR A 80 34.06 19.76 9.92
N ALA A 81 33.26 20.80 9.69
CA ALA A 81 33.70 22.18 9.51
C ALA A 81 33.67 22.93 10.85
#